data_AF-A0A8J7QFP3-F1
#
_entry.id   AF-A0A8J7QFP3-F1
#
_cell.length_a   1.000
_cell.length_b   1.000
_cell.length_c   1.000
_cell.angle_alpha   90.00
_cell.angle_beta   90.00
_cell.angle_gamma   90.00
#
_symmetry.space_group_name_H-M   'P 1'
#
loop_
_entity.id
_entity.type
_entity.pdbx_description
1 polymer ?
#
loop_
_entity_poly.entity_id
_entity_poly.type
_entity_poly.pdbx_seq_one_letter_code
_entity_poly.pdbx_strand_id
1 'polypeptide(L)'
;MDDLLYDVYKAYRAGLLGWAKAEAPQKEPRFPELLQQALEARIPEDLRQVVRAMWDTNKAGLEAARHGELEEAAELFQQSRDTIEAPETKREIALLGLSSLEAAQAYLDYRHRDFQGAQNRVFAAMDADLELERQYGYRVLQLHRIQAAHNFMRVHLRSKRPAEAMRLGGAIVGYLEGRRRDLPVHHTWNRNNLTFTNTLLSNMIAQVAKEAALALFDLENHEGWVPFYEGLQQNPELIDDAQVVHPKVFDWVKVRQARAQGDQTGYLKALIQFLTHTPQGISAIWYATLIDFMNDCATQPGEMAAQITKVLNADAKKWPNLHPYLKKRLDHPVEAHEFAGAQTPGVGAY
;
A
#
# COMPACT_ATOMS: atom_id res chain seq x y z
N MET A 1 11.12 21.96 24.66
CA MET A 1 11.40 21.16 23.44
C MET A 1 12.10 19.88 23.84
N ASP A 2 13.18 19.96 24.60
CA ASP A 2 13.94 18.79 25.09
C ASP A 2 13.10 17.75 25.83
N ASP A 3 12.14 18.17 26.68
CA ASP A 3 11.22 17.23 27.33
C ASP A 3 10.41 16.39 26.33
N LEU A 4 9.92 17.01 25.26
CA LEU A 4 9.18 16.31 24.20
C LEU A 4 10.09 15.39 23.39
N LEU A 5 11.32 15.82 23.09
CA LEU A 5 12.31 14.97 22.43
C LEU A 5 12.64 13.73 23.28
N TYR A 6 12.79 13.93 24.58
CA TYR A 6 13.01 12.84 25.54
C TYR A 6 11.79 11.91 25.64
N ASP A 7 10.57 12.45 25.60
CA ASP A 7 9.35 11.65 25.55
C ASP A 7 9.24 10.83 24.26
N VAL A 8 9.59 11.41 23.10
CA VAL A 8 9.67 10.67 21.81
C VAL A 8 10.69 9.53 21.92
N TYR A 9 11.85 9.79 22.51
CA TYR A 9 12.86 8.75 22.75
C TYR A 9 12.34 7.62 23.66
N LYS A 10 11.62 7.94 24.74
CA LYS A 10 10.99 6.94 25.61
C LYS A 10 9.94 6.12 24.84
N ALA A 11 9.11 6.76 24.03
CA ALA A 11 8.12 6.08 23.18
C ALA A 11 8.78 5.12 22.19
N TYR A 12 9.84 5.56 21.50
CA TYR A 12 10.68 4.72 20.63
C TYR A 12 11.17 3.46 21.34
N ARG A 13 11.75 3.61 22.55
CA ARG A 13 12.24 2.48 23.34
C ARG A 13 11.11 1.53 23.73
N ALA A 14 9.95 2.07 24.14
CA ALA A 14 8.78 1.28 24.48
C ALA A 14 8.28 0.44 23.28
N GLY A 15 8.19 1.04 22.09
CA GLY A 15 7.80 0.35 20.86
C GLY A 15 8.73 -0.82 20.49
N LEU A 16 10.05 -0.64 20.64
CA LEU A 16 11.04 -1.71 20.42
C LEU A 16 10.95 -2.83 21.47
N LEU A 17 10.78 -2.49 22.74
CA LEU A 17 10.62 -3.49 23.80
C LEU A 17 9.33 -4.30 23.62
N GLY A 18 8.27 -3.66 23.14
CA GLY A 18 7.01 -4.33 22.80
C GLY A 18 7.19 -5.33 21.65
N TRP A 19 8.04 -5.02 20.66
CA TRP A 19 8.37 -5.98 19.59
C TRP A 19 9.02 -7.25 20.14
N ALA A 20 10.02 -7.12 21.02
CA ALA A 20 10.74 -8.27 21.56
C ALA A 20 9.86 -9.23 22.36
N LYS A 21 8.72 -8.73 22.86
CA LYS A 21 7.72 -9.49 23.63
C LYS A 21 6.55 -9.98 22.77
N ALA A 22 6.41 -9.48 21.55
CA ALA A 22 5.29 -9.83 20.71
C ALA A 22 5.40 -11.29 20.27
N GLU A 23 4.31 -12.03 20.42
CA GLU A 23 4.21 -13.38 19.86
C GLU A 23 4.37 -13.32 18.33
N ALA A 24 4.92 -14.40 17.77
CA ALA A 24 4.96 -14.55 16.33
C ALA A 24 3.52 -14.37 15.81
N PRO A 25 3.30 -13.50 14.80
CA PRO A 25 1.95 -13.27 14.31
C PRO A 25 1.39 -14.61 13.86
N GLN A 26 0.18 -14.95 14.32
CA GLN A 26 -0.51 -16.14 13.84
C GLN A 26 -0.56 -16.05 12.31
N LYS A 27 -0.31 -17.17 11.64
CA LYS A 27 -0.32 -17.25 10.18
C LYS A 27 -1.77 -17.14 9.71
N GLU A 28 -2.28 -15.92 9.66
CA GLU A 28 -3.59 -15.65 9.09
C GLU A 28 -3.56 -16.02 7.60
N PRO A 29 -4.66 -16.59 7.08
CA PRO A 29 -4.77 -16.88 5.66
C PRO A 29 -4.62 -15.59 4.87
N ARG A 30 -3.81 -15.67 3.80
CA ARG A 30 -3.52 -14.49 2.98
C ARG A 30 -4.77 -14.10 2.20
N PHE A 31 -4.91 -12.81 1.88
CA PHE A 31 -6.04 -12.31 1.10
C PHE A 31 -6.36 -13.15 -0.18
N PRO A 32 -5.38 -13.58 -1.00
CA PRO A 32 -5.65 -14.44 -2.15
C PRO A 32 -6.30 -15.78 -1.79
N GLU A 33 -5.92 -16.39 -0.65
CA GLU A 33 -6.47 -17.66 -0.19
C GLU A 33 -7.93 -17.48 0.24
N LEU A 34 -8.22 -16.41 0.98
CA LEU A 34 -9.57 -16.06 1.40
C LEU A 34 -10.48 -15.71 0.22
N LEU A 35 -9.95 -14.96 -0.76
CA LEU A 35 -10.66 -14.65 -2.00
C LEU A 35 -10.97 -15.92 -2.76
N GLN A 36 -9.99 -16.80 -2.99
CA GLN A 36 -10.17 -18.06 -3.68
C GLN A 36 -11.23 -18.93 -2.99
N GLN A 37 -11.13 -19.11 -1.67
CA GLN A 37 -12.12 -19.88 -0.90
C GLN A 37 -13.54 -19.33 -1.06
N ALA A 38 -13.70 -18.00 -0.98
CA ALA A 38 -15.00 -17.35 -1.14
C ALA A 38 -15.57 -17.48 -2.56
N LEU A 39 -14.71 -17.46 -3.58
CA LEU A 39 -15.12 -17.68 -4.97
C LEU A 39 -15.49 -19.15 -5.23
N GLU A 40 -14.66 -20.10 -4.80
CA GLU A 40 -14.90 -21.54 -4.96
C GLU A 40 -16.20 -22.00 -4.29
N ALA A 41 -16.53 -21.44 -3.13
CA ALA A 41 -17.78 -21.73 -2.43
C ALA A 41 -19.03 -21.37 -3.25
N ARG A 42 -18.93 -20.49 -4.24
CA ARG A 42 -20.04 -20.06 -5.10
C ARG A 42 -20.05 -20.74 -6.46
N ILE A 43 -18.92 -21.24 -6.93
CA ILE A 43 -18.80 -21.86 -8.25
C ILE A 43 -19.43 -23.26 -8.20
N PRO A 44 -20.32 -23.61 -9.15
CA PRO A 44 -20.86 -24.96 -9.31
C PRO A 44 -19.75 -26.01 -9.40
N GLU A 45 -19.94 -27.17 -8.75
CA GLU A 45 -18.91 -28.22 -8.65
C GLU A 45 -18.35 -28.64 -10.02
N ASP A 46 -19.22 -28.79 -11.01
CA ASP A 46 -18.87 -29.17 -12.38
C ASP A 46 -17.97 -28.14 -13.10
N LEU A 47 -17.95 -26.89 -12.63
CA LEU A 47 -17.17 -25.80 -13.23
C LEU A 47 -15.89 -25.47 -12.43
N ARG A 48 -15.76 -25.97 -11.20
CA ARG A 48 -14.62 -25.65 -10.33
C ARG A 48 -13.28 -26.06 -10.91
N GLN A 49 -13.22 -27.21 -11.58
CA GLN A 49 -11.97 -27.69 -12.16
C GLN A 49 -11.46 -26.76 -13.26
N VAL A 50 -12.36 -26.27 -14.13
CA VAL A 50 -12.01 -25.32 -15.20
C VAL A 50 -11.52 -24.01 -14.61
N VAL A 51 -12.23 -23.48 -13.59
CA VAL A 51 -11.82 -22.23 -12.94
C VAL A 51 -10.47 -22.37 -12.24
N ARG A 52 -10.24 -23.47 -11.52
CA ARG A 52 -8.94 -23.75 -10.89
C ARG A 52 -7.82 -23.83 -11.89
N ALA A 53 -8.03 -24.53 -13.01
CA ALA A 53 -7.03 -24.60 -14.08
C ALA A 53 -6.68 -23.20 -14.61
N MET A 54 -7.67 -22.33 -14.87
CA MET A 54 -7.40 -20.95 -15.28
C MET A 54 -6.61 -20.16 -14.23
N TRP A 55 -6.99 -20.25 -12.95
CA TRP A 55 -6.29 -19.53 -11.88
C TRP A 55 -4.86 -20.05 -11.65
N ASP A 56 -4.65 -21.37 -11.72
CA ASP A 56 -3.33 -21.97 -11.60
C ASP A 56 -2.43 -21.53 -12.75
N THR A 57 -2.93 -21.52 -13.99
CA THR A 57 -2.20 -20.98 -15.15
C THR A 57 -1.87 -19.50 -14.98
N ASN A 58 -2.83 -18.67 -14.54
CA ASN A 58 -2.59 -17.24 -14.29
C ASN A 58 -1.57 -17.00 -13.17
N LYS A 59 -1.62 -17.82 -12.11
CA LYS A 59 -0.68 -17.77 -11.01
C LYS A 59 0.73 -18.15 -11.47
N ALA A 60 0.85 -19.21 -12.26
CA ALA A 60 2.13 -19.62 -12.87
C ALA A 60 2.69 -18.49 -13.74
N GLY A 61 1.88 -17.88 -14.61
CA GLY A 61 2.30 -16.75 -15.44
C GLY A 61 2.76 -15.53 -14.61
N LEU A 62 2.07 -15.24 -13.51
CA LEU A 62 2.47 -14.17 -12.59
C LEU A 62 3.78 -14.49 -11.85
N GLU A 63 4.01 -15.75 -11.49
CA GLU A 63 5.26 -16.21 -10.88
C GLU A 63 6.43 -16.11 -11.86
N ALA A 64 6.27 -16.59 -13.10
CA ALA A 64 7.26 -16.42 -14.18
C ALA A 64 7.60 -14.94 -14.41
N ALA A 65 6.59 -14.08 -14.53
CA ALA A 65 6.79 -12.63 -14.69
C ALA A 65 7.57 -12.00 -13.52
N ARG A 66 7.36 -12.48 -12.28
CA ARG A 66 8.11 -12.01 -11.10
C ARG A 66 9.58 -12.40 -11.19
N HIS A 67 9.89 -13.62 -11.63
CA HIS A 67 11.26 -14.09 -11.85
C HIS A 67 11.92 -13.46 -13.08
N GLY A 68 11.16 -12.77 -13.93
CA GLY A 68 11.68 -12.10 -15.13
C GLY A 68 11.60 -12.94 -16.40
N GLU A 69 10.91 -14.08 -16.35
CA GLU A 69 10.62 -14.98 -17.46
C GLU A 69 9.40 -14.43 -18.23
N LEU A 70 9.58 -13.31 -18.92
CA LEU A 70 8.47 -12.54 -19.50
C LEU A 70 7.80 -13.23 -20.69
N GLU A 71 8.56 -13.97 -21.50
CA GLU A 71 8.03 -14.75 -22.64
C GLU A 71 7.17 -15.92 -22.15
N GLU A 72 7.67 -16.71 -21.20
CA GLU A 72 6.90 -17.80 -20.56
C GLU A 72 5.62 -17.28 -19.90
N ALA A 73 5.70 -16.15 -19.20
CA ALA A 73 4.52 -15.51 -18.63
C ALA A 73 3.48 -15.17 -19.70
N ALA A 74 3.90 -14.60 -20.84
CA ALA A 74 3.01 -14.27 -21.95
C ALA A 74 2.34 -15.52 -22.55
N GLU A 75 3.08 -16.62 -22.72
CA GLU A 75 2.54 -17.89 -23.20
C GLU A 75 1.49 -18.46 -22.25
N LEU A 76 1.76 -18.48 -20.94
CA LEU A 76 0.81 -18.94 -19.92
C LEU A 76 -0.46 -18.09 -19.90
N PHE A 77 -0.33 -16.77 -20.01
CA PHE A 77 -1.50 -15.89 -20.09
C PHE A 77 -2.31 -16.09 -21.37
N GLN A 78 -1.65 -16.39 -22.50
CA GLN A 78 -2.36 -16.72 -23.74
C GLN A 78 -3.14 -18.04 -23.60
N GLN A 79 -2.57 -19.06 -22.97
CA GLN A 79 -3.28 -20.32 -22.70
C GLN A 79 -4.53 -20.12 -21.83
N SER A 80 -4.45 -19.27 -20.79
CA SER A 80 -5.63 -18.93 -19.99
C SER A 80 -6.67 -18.17 -20.82
N ARG A 81 -6.24 -17.25 -21.69
CA ARG A 81 -7.13 -16.51 -22.59
C ARG A 81 -7.87 -17.43 -23.56
N ASP A 82 -7.16 -18.38 -24.17
CA ASP A 82 -7.77 -19.35 -25.09
C ASP A 82 -8.87 -20.17 -24.39
N THR A 83 -8.67 -20.50 -23.11
CA THR A 83 -9.68 -21.18 -22.29
C THR A 83 -10.90 -20.30 -22.00
N ILE A 84 -10.68 -19.02 -21.70
CA ILE A 84 -11.72 -18.03 -21.44
C ILE A 84 -12.59 -17.77 -22.68
N GLU A 85 -11.94 -17.70 -23.85
CA GLU A 85 -12.57 -17.36 -25.13
C GLU A 85 -13.18 -18.57 -25.85
N ALA A 86 -13.02 -19.78 -25.30
CA ALA A 86 -13.64 -20.99 -25.84
C ALA A 86 -15.18 -20.84 -25.90
N PRO A 87 -15.84 -21.21 -27.03
CA PRO A 87 -17.28 -21.01 -27.23
C PRO A 87 -18.18 -21.64 -26.15
N GLU A 88 -17.72 -22.70 -25.52
CA GLU A 88 -18.40 -23.44 -24.46
C GLU A 88 -18.29 -22.78 -23.07
N THR A 89 -17.39 -21.81 -22.90
CA THR A 89 -17.15 -21.17 -21.61
C THR A 89 -18.33 -20.26 -21.26
N LYS A 90 -19.06 -20.63 -20.20
CA LYS A 90 -20.17 -19.83 -19.66
C LYS A 90 -19.68 -18.43 -19.30
N ARG A 91 -20.50 -17.40 -19.55
CA ARG A 91 -20.16 -15.99 -19.30
C ARG A 91 -19.62 -15.72 -17.89
N GLU A 92 -20.25 -16.27 -16.86
CA GLU A 92 -19.81 -16.14 -15.46
C GLU A 92 -18.38 -16.68 -15.25
N ILE A 93 -18.07 -17.82 -15.87
CA ILE A 93 -16.75 -18.46 -15.80
C ILE A 93 -15.72 -17.66 -16.60
N ALA A 94 -16.08 -17.18 -17.78
CA ALA A 94 -15.23 -16.29 -18.58
C ALA A 94 -14.88 -15.02 -17.79
N LEU A 95 -15.85 -14.42 -17.09
CA LEU A 95 -15.62 -13.24 -16.24
C LEU A 95 -14.68 -13.54 -15.06
N LEU A 96 -14.83 -14.68 -14.38
CA LEU A 96 -13.92 -15.09 -13.30
C LEU A 96 -12.49 -15.29 -13.82
N GLY A 97 -12.35 -15.87 -15.01
CA GLY A 97 -11.08 -15.99 -15.71
C GLY A 97 -10.49 -14.63 -16.07
N LEU A 98 -11.27 -13.74 -16.70
CA LEU A 98 -10.86 -12.39 -17.10
C LEU A 98 -10.40 -11.55 -15.92
N SER A 99 -11.17 -11.54 -14.82
CA SER A 99 -10.80 -10.82 -13.60
C SER A 99 -9.38 -11.17 -13.13
N SER A 100 -9.06 -12.47 -13.06
CA SER A 100 -7.74 -12.95 -12.65
C SER A 100 -6.66 -12.74 -13.72
N LEU A 101 -6.97 -13.02 -14.98
CA LEU A 101 -6.04 -12.93 -16.11
C LEU A 101 -5.58 -11.49 -16.32
N GLU A 102 -6.53 -10.56 -16.43
CA GLU A 102 -6.25 -9.15 -16.70
C GLU A 102 -5.45 -8.53 -15.54
N ALA A 103 -5.76 -8.88 -14.29
CA ALA A 103 -4.98 -8.45 -13.13
C ALA A 103 -3.53 -8.98 -13.15
N ALA A 104 -3.31 -10.22 -13.65
CA ALA A 104 -1.99 -10.80 -13.78
C ALA A 104 -1.20 -10.22 -14.97
N GLN A 105 -1.84 -10.08 -16.13
CA GLN A 105 -1.24 -9.45 -17.33
C GLN A 105 -0.88 -7.98 -17.08
N ALA A 106 -1.63 -7.25 -16.26
CA ALA A 106 -1.26 -5.90 -15.86
C ALA A 106 0.15 -5.83 -15.23
N TYR A 107 0.57 -6.87 -14.51
CA TYR A 107 1.92 -6.95 -13.95
C TYR A 107 2.98 -7.17 -15.04
N LEU A 108 2.69 -7.99 -16.05
CA LEU A 108 3.57 -8.19 -17.19
C LEU A 108 3.79 -6.88 -17.95
N ASP A 109 2.72 -6.17 -18.29
CA ASP A 109 2.79 -4.86 -18.97
C ASP A 109 3.59 -3.85 -18.13
N TYR A 110 3.35 -3.82 -16.81
CA TYR A 110 4.12 -3.02 -15.87
C TYR A 110 5.62 -3.34 -15.88
N ARG A 111 6.00 -4.63 -15.99
CA ARG A 111 7.40 -5.06 -16.08
C ARG A 111 8.05 -4.65 -17.40
N HIS A 112 7.29 -4.63 -18.49
CA HIS A 112 7.70 -4.08 -19.78
C HIS A 112 7.72 -2.55 -19.84
N ARG A 113 7.29 -1.86 -18.77
CA ARG A 113 7.09 -0.40 -18.72
C ARG A 113 5.99 0.09 -19.67
N ASP A 114 5.12 -0.79 -20.15
CA ASP A 114 3.87 -0.41 -20.80
C ASP A 114 2.83 -0.04 -19.73
N PHE A 115 2.96 1.17 -19.20
CA PHE A 115 2.08 1.65 -18.12
C PHE A 115 0.64 1.88 -18.59
N GLN A 116 0.44 2.16 -19.88
CA GLN A 116 -0.90 2.35 -20.44
C GLN A 116 -1.58 0.98 -20.61
N GLY A 117 -0.88 -0.02 -21.13
CA GLY A 117 -1.32 -1.41 -21.14
C GLY A 117 -1.71 -1.88 -19.73
N ALA A 118 -0.79 -1.72 -18.77
CA ALA A 118 -1.03 -2.09 -17.38
C ALA A 118 -2.29 -1.41 -16.79
N GLN A 119 -2.50 -0.12 -17.08
CA GLN A 119 -3.71 0.60 -16.67
C GLN A 119 -4.98 0.02 -17.31
N ASN A 120 -4.96 -0.22 -18.62
CA ASN A 120 -6.10 -0.79 -19.34
C ASN A 120 -6.47 -2.17 -18.80
N ARG A 121 -5.48 -3.02 -18.54
CA ARG A 121 -5.64 -4.35 -17.93
C ARG A 121 -6.24 -4.27 -16.52
N VAL A 122 -5.77 -3.34 -15.68
CA VAL A 122 -6.35 -3.12 -14.35
C VAL A 122 -7.83 -2.73 -14.44
N PHE A 123 -8.20 -1.86 -15.37
CA PHE A 123 -9.61 -1.48 -15.57
C PHE A 123 -10.45 -2.63 -16.11
N ALA A 124 -9.93 -3.41 -17.06
CA ALA A 124 -10.61 -4.61 -17.55
C ALA A 124 -10.88 -5.64 -16.44
N ALA A 125 -9.93 -5.82 -15.51
CA ALA A 125 -10.14 -6.67 -14.34
C ALA A 125 -11.26 -6.13 -13.44
N MET A 126 -11.28 -4.81 -13.19
CA MET A 126 -12.33 -4.17 -12.38
C MET A 126 -13.71 -4.20 -13.05
N ASP A 127 -13.78 -4.09 -14.38
CA ASP A 127 -14.99 -4.24 -15.17
C ASP A 127 -15.60 -5.64 -14.97
N ALA A 128 -14.75 -6.68 -15.10
CA ALA A 128 -15.16 -8.06 -14.90
C ALA A 128 -15.63 -8.30 -13.46
N ASP A 129 -14.90 -7.79 -12.47
CA ASP A 129 -15.29 -7.87 -11.06
C ASP A 129 -16.64 -7.20 -10.79
N LEU A 130 -16.86 -5.99 -11.32
CA LEU A 130 -18.10 -5.26 -11.12
C LEU A 130 -19.30 -5.98 -11.77
N GLU A 131 -19.11 -6.60 -12.93
CA GLU A 131 -20.13 -7.41 -13.57
C GLU A 131 -20.47 -8.64 -12.71
N LEU A 132 -19.46 -9.35 -12.20
CA LEU A 132 -19.62 -10.48 -11.28
C LEU A 132 -20.31 -10.06 -9.96
N GLU A 133 -20.00 -8.90 -9.42
CA GLU A 133 -20.66 -8.34 -8.24
C GLU A 133 -22.16 -8.10 -8.50
N ARG A 134 -22.49 -7.44 -9.63
CA ARG A 134 -23.85 -6.96 -9.92
C ARG A 134 -24.77 -8.05 -10.43
N GLN A 135 -24.30 -8.87 -11.36
CA GLN A 135 -25.14 -9.86 -12.05
C GLN A 135 -25.16 -11.21 -11.32
N TYR A 136 -24.04 -11.58 -10.70
CA TYR A 136 -23.85 -12.90 -10.10
C TYR A 136 -23.68 -12.87 -8.58
N GLY A 137 -23.62 -11.68 -7.98
CA GLY A 137 -23.62 -11.48 -6.53
C GLY A 137 -22.29 -11.74 -5.82
N TYR A 138 -21.16 -11.77 -6.54
CA TYR A 138 -19.81 -11.99 -6.00
C TYR A 138 -19.26 -10.79 -5.22
N ARG A 139 -19.91 -10.42 -4.10
CA ARG A 139 -19.52 -9.25 -3.29
C ARG A 139 -18.06 -9.26 -2.81
N VAL A 140 -17.45 -10.45 -2.67
CA VAL A 140 -16.04 -10.58 -2.31
C VAL A 140 -15.09 -9.87 -3.30
N LEU A 141 -15.49 -9.76 -4.57
CA LEU A 141 -14.68 -9.13 -5.61
C LEU A 141 -14.54 -7.62 -5.43
N GLN A 142 -15.33 -7.00 -4.56
CA GLN A 142 -15.08 -5.60 -4.19
C GLN A 142 -13.69 -5.42 -3.57
N LEU A 143 -13.20 -6.37 -2.76
CA LEU A 143 -11.82 -6.32 -2.26
C LEU A 143 -10.80 -6.51 -3.38
N HIS A 144 -11.10 -7.37 -4.36
CA HIS A 144 -10.23 -7.57 -5.51
C HIS A 144 -10.10 -6.29 -6.33
N ARG A 145 -11.20 -5.56 -6.55
CA ARG A 145 -11.17 -4.22 -7.17
C ARG A 145 -10.36 -3.22 -6.36
N ILE A 146 -10.40 -3.25 -5.03
CA ILE A 146 -9.57 -2.36 -4.20
C ILE A 146 -8.08 -2.72 -4.35
N GLN A 147 -7.76 -4.02 -4.41
CA GLN A 147 -6.40 -4.48 -4.70
C GLN A 147 -5.95 -4.07 -6.12
N ALA A 148 -6.86 -4.08 -7.10
CA ALA A 148 -6.61 -3.58 -8.45
C ALA A 148 -6.37 -2.06 -8.43
N ALA A 149 -7.12 -1.29 -7.65
CA ALA A 149 -6.89 0.15 -7.45
C ALA A 149 -5.53 0.43 -6.80
N HIS A 150 -5.13 -0.41 -5.85
CA HIS A 150 -3.79 -0.35 -5.28
C HIS A 150 -2.69 -0.68 -6.32
N ASN A 151 -2.92 -1.65 -7.20
CA ASN A 151 -1.99 -1.89 -8.31
C ASN A 151 -1.91 -0.69 -9.26
N PHE A 152 -3.04 -0.02 -9.52
CA PHE A 152 -3.07 1.21 -10.31
C PHE A 152 -2.28 2.36 -9.67
N MET A 153 -2.34 2.50 -8.33
CA MET A 153 -1.48 3.41 -7.59
C MET A 153 0.02 3.14 -7.86
N ARG A 154 0.44 1.87 -7.89
CA ARG A 154 1.84 1.50 -8.21
C ARG A 154 2.22 1.83 -9.66
N VAL A 155 1.29 1.71 -10.60
CA VAL A 155 1.48 2.14 -12.00
C VAL A 155 1.71 3.65 -12.05
N HIS A 156 0.93 4.45 -11.32
CA HIS A 156 1.16 5.90 -11.21
C HIS A 156 2.55 6.24 -10.66
N LEU A 157 2.98 5.57 -9.58
CA LEU A 157 4.32 5.77 -9.01
C LEU A 157 5.43 5.51 -10.03
N ARG A 158 5.34 4.42 -10.81
CA ARG A 158 6.37 4.11 -11.82
C ARG A 158 6.30 4.98 -13.06
N SER A 159 5.12 5.43 -13.45
CA SER A 159 4.90 6.36 -14.57
C SER A 159 5.17 7.82 -14.20
N LYS A 160 5.90 8.09 -13.10
CA LYS A 160 6.30 9.45 -12.66
C LYS A 160 5.10 10.37 -12.37
N ARG A 161 4.00 9.79 -11.88
CA ARG A 161 2.79 10.49 -11.43
C ARG A 161 2.56 10.31 -9.92
N PRO A 162 3.49 10.81 -9.06
CA PRO A 162 3.44 10.54 -7.63
C PRO A 162 2.25 11.21 -6.94
N ALA A 163 1.83 12.40 -7.37
CA ALA A 163 0.71 13.09 -6.75
C ALA A 163 -0.60 12.33 -6.94
N GLU A 164 -0.86 11.82 -8.14
CA GLU A 164 -2.03 10.99 -8.45
C GLU A 164 -1.98 9.66 -7.70
N ALA A 165 -0.80 9.03 -7.62
CA ALA A 165 -0.62 7.84 -6.81
C ALA A 165 -0.95 8.11 -5.34
N MET A 166 -0.40 9.17 -4.75
CA MET A 166 -0.61 9.49 -3.35
C MET A 166 -2.08 9.81 -3.07
N ARG A 167 -2.74 10.59 -3.94
CA ARG A 167 -4.17 10.86 -3.85
C ARG A 167 -5.01 9.59 -3.89
N LEU A 168 -4.69 8.66 -4.79
CA LEU A 168 -5.38 7.38 -4.85
C LEU A 168 -5.10 6.51 -3.61
N GLY A 169 -3.85 6.46 -3.13
CA GLY A 169 -3.48 5.73 -1.92
C GLY A 169 -4.21 6.23 -0.68
N GLY A 170 -4.27 7.55 -0.52
CA GLY A 170 -5.06 8.20 0.52
C GLY A 170 -6.55 7.86 0.40
N ALA A 171 -7.10 7.93 -0.80
CA ALA A 171 -8.50 7.57 -1.04
C ALA A 171 -8.82 6.12 -0.71
N ILE A 172 -7.93 5.17 -1.06
CA ILE A 172 -8.07 3.76 -0.70
C ILE A 172 -8.10 3.59 0.82
N VAL A 173 -7.14 4.19 1.54
CA VAL A 173 -7.11 4.15 3.01
C VAL A 173 -8.38 4.77 3.59
N GLY A 174 -8.80 5.93 3.09
CA GLY A 174 -10.00 6.63 3.57
C GLY A 174 -11.28 5.85 3.35
N TYR A 175 -11.40 5.14 2.23
CA TYR A 175 -12.54 4.27 1.94
C TYR A 175 -12.60 3.06 2.88
N LEU A 176 -11.47 2.41 3.13
CA LEU A 176 -11.37 1.26 4.03
C LEU A 176 -11.61 1.65 5.49
N GLU A 177 -11.12 2.80 5.91
CA GLU A 177 -11.39 3.41 7.23
C GLU A 177 -12.81 3.99 7.37
N GLY A 178 -13.57 4.05 6.28
CA GLY A 178 -14.93 4.62 6.26
C GLY A 178 -15.05 6.13 6.30
N ARG A 179 -13.94 6.83 6.12
CA ARG A 179 -13.87 8.28 5.91
C ARG A 179 -14.35 8.71 4.52
N ARG A 180 -14.54 7.74 3.62
CA ARG A 180 -15.09 7.95 2.28
C ARG A 180 -16.19 6.94 1.97
N ARG A 181 -17.16 7.39 1.17
CA ARG A 181 -18.23 6.54 0.63
C ARG A 181 -17.88 5.96 -0.74
N ASP A 182 -16.91 6.55 -1.44
CA ASP A 182 -16.48 6.18 -2.78
C ASP A 182 -14.95 6.17 -2.95
N LEU A 183 -14.50 5.67 -4.11
CA LEU A 183 -13.11 5.80 -4.58
C LEU A 183 -13.08 6.56 -5.90
N PRO A 184 -12.10 7.48 -6.10
CA PRO A 184 -11.97 8.29 -7.30
C PRO A 184 -11.25 7.51 -8.42
N VAL A 185 -11.63 6.24 -8.63
CA VAL A 185 -11.06 5.39 -9.68
C VAL A 185 -12.14 4.46 -10.19
N HIS A 186 -12.34 4.42 -11.51
CA HIS A 186 -13.09 3.40 -12.24
C HIS A 186 -14.42 2.91 -11.61
N HIS A 187 -15.53 3.34 -12.21
CA HIS A 187 -16.93 3.07 -11.80
C HIS A 187 -17.32 3.54 -10.40
N THR A 188 -18.59 3.31 -10.08
CA THR A 188 -19.17 3.59 -8.77
C THR A 188 -18.71 2.60 -7.72
N TRP A 189 -18.51 3.09 -6.50
CA TRP A 189 -18.20 2.31 -5.31
C TRP A 189 -19.31 2.47 -4.29
N ASN A 190 -19.54 1.42 -3.50
CA ASN A 190 -20.50 1.46 -2.42
C ASN A 190 -19.88 0.81 -1.19
N ARG A 191 -19.52 1.64 -0.20
CA ARG A 191 -18.93 1.16 1.04
C ARG A 191 -19.82 0.18 1.78
N ASN A 192 -21.14 0.29 1.68
CA ASN A 192 -22.06 -0.61 2.37
C ASN A 192 -21.97 -2.06 1.87
N ASN A 193 -21.32 -2.28 0.72
CA ASN A 193 -21.03 -3.63 0.21
C ASN A 193 -19.77 -4.26 0.84
N LEU A 194 -18.95 -3.47 1.56
CA LEU A 194 -17.79 -3.98 2.28
C LEU A 194 -18.23 -4.72 3.56
N THR A 195 -18.49 -6.01 3.45
CA THR A 195 -18.93 -6.86 4.57
C THR A 195 -17.79 -7.74 5.12
N PHE A 196 -16.57 -7.20 5.18
CA PHE A 196 -15.36 -7.97 5.52
C PHE A 196 -14.95 -7.78 6.97
N THR A 197 -14.12 -8.72 7.46
CA THR A 197 -13.55 -8.62 8.80
C THR A 197 -12.60 -7.42 8.90
N ASN A 198 -12.55 -6.79 10.08
CA ASN A 198 -11.62 -5.69 10.34
C ASN A 198 -10.16 -6.10 10.08
N THR A 199 -9.82 -7.38 10.32
CA THR A 199 -8.50 -7.94 10.01
C THR A 199 -8.12 -7.80 8.54
N LEU A 200 -9.01 -8.18 7.61
CA LEU A 200 -8.74 -8.08 6.17
C LEU A 200 -8.57 -6.63 5.72
N LEU A 201 -9.48 -5.77 6.18
CA LEU A 201 -9.43 -4.33 5.88
C LEU A 201 -8.14 -3.71 6.43
N SER A 202 -7.80 -4.03 7.67
CA SER A 202 -6.57 -3.59 8.34
C SER A 202 -5.32 -4.02 7.56
N ASN A 203 -5.21 -5.29 7.15
CA ASN A 203 -4.09 -5.77 6.35
C ASN A 203 -3.94 -5.00 5.03
N MET A 204 -5.06 -4.70 4.35
CA MET A 204 -5.02 -3.93 3.10
C MET A 204 -4.66 -2.45 3.34
N ILE A 205 -5.16 -1.84 4.41
CA ILE A 205 -4.76 -0.48 4.84
C ILE A 205 -3.25 -0.44 5.10
N ALA A 206 -2.71 -1.39 5.87
CA ALA A 206 -1.29 -1.48 6.17
C ALA A 206 -0.45 -1.62 4.90
N GLN A 207 -0.91 -2.43 3.94
CA GLN A 207 -0.21 -2.64 2.67
C GLN A 207 -0.16 -1.37 1.82
N VAL A 208 -1.27 -0.67 1.65
CA VAL A 208 -1.35 0.59 0.89
C VAL A 208 -0.55 1.69 1.57
N ALA A 209 -0.70 1.84 2.90
CA ALA A 209 0.02 2.82 3.70
C ALA A 209 1.54 2.57 3.68
N LYS A 210 1.98 1.31 3.67
CA LYS A 210 3.40 0.95 3.52
C LYS A 210 3.98 1.48 2.21
N GLU A 211 3.29 1.24 1.09
CA GLU A 211 3.76 1.70 -0.23
C GLU A 211 3.75 3.23 -0.30
N ALA A 212 2.72 3.88 0.24
CA ALA A 212 2.67 5.33 0.34
C ALA A 212 3.82 5.88 1.21
N ALA A 213 4.09 5.29 2.38
CA ALA A 213 5.18 5.73 3.25
C ALA A 213 6.55 5.61 2.58
N LEU A 214 6.81 4.52 1.85
CA LEU A 214 8.06 4.33 1.11
C LEU A 214 8.16 5.34 -0.04
N ALA A 215 7.10 5.56 -0.80
CA ALA A 215 7.09 6.54 -1.88
C ALA A 215 7.26 7.98 -1.37
N LEU A 216 6.60 8.35 -0.27
CA LEU A 216 6.73 9.67 0.35
C LEU A 216 8.15 9.93 0.87
N PHE A 217 8.80 8.87 1.34
CA PHE A 217 10.20 8.93 1.78
C PHE A 217 11.16 9.21 0.61
N ASP A 218 10.80 8.81 -0.61
CA ASP A 218 11.59 9.06 -1.84
C ASP A 218 11.41 10.46 -2.40
N LEU A 219 10.23 11.04 -2.21
CA LEU A 219 9.84 12.32 -2.80
C LEU A 219 10.37 13.54 -2.02
N GLU A 220 11.29 13.35 -1.08
CA GLU A 220 12.01 14.42 -0.34
C GLU A 220 11.10 15.54 0.24
N ASN A 221 9.99 15.13 0.84
CA ASN A 221 9.04 15.91 1.68
C ASN A 221 8.00 16.83 0.99
N HIS A 222 6.86 16.94 1.69
CA HIS A 222 5.63 17.71 1.45
C HIS A 222 4.81 17.43 0.19
N GLU A 223 5.41 17.39 -1.00
CA GLU A 223 4.63 17.42 -2.25
C GLU A 223 3.73 16.19 -2.44
N GLY A 224 4.18 15.00 -2.00
CA GLY A 224 3.36 13.79 -2.04
C GLY A 224 2.35 13.68 -0.90
N TRP A 225 2.60 14.32 0.25
CA TRP A 225 1.75 14.17 1.42
C TRP A 225 0.42 14.88 1.28
N VAL A 226 0.43 16.10 0.72
CA VAL A 226 -0.81 16.89 0.52
C VAL A 226 -1.82 16.10 -0.33
N PRO A 227 -1.46 15.56 -1.51
CA PRO A 227 -2.35 14.69 -2.27
C PRO A 227 -2.84 13.47 -1.49
N PHE A 228 -1.97 12.81 -0.71
CA PHE A 228 -2.38 11.67 0.13
C PHE A 228 -3.46 12.08 1.14
N TYR A 229 -3.27 13.19 1.84
CA TYR A 229 -4.22 13.70 2.81
C TYR A 229 -5.55 14.12 2.17
N GLU A 230 -5.50 14.82 1.03
CA GLU A 230 -6.68 15.18 0.24
C GLU A 230 -7.44 13.95 -0.25
N GLY A 231 -6.71 12.90 -0.63
CA GLY A 231 -7.30 11.61 -0.97
C GLY A 231 -8.02 10.99 0.22
N LEU A 232 -7.40 11.01 1.40
CA LEU A 232 -7.91 10.40 2.63
C LEU A 232 -9.24 10.99 3.11
N GLN A 233 -9.42 12.30 2.99
CA GLN A 233 -10.55 13.01 3.59
C GLN A 233 -11.55 13.50 2.55
N GLN A 234 -12.80 13.07 2.68
CA GLN A 234 -13.92 13.73 1.99
C GLN A 234 -15.11 14.04 2.90
N ASN A 235 -15.17 13.50 4.11
CA ASN A 235 -16.25 13.82 5.03
C ASN A 235 -15.81 13.74 6.50
N PRO A 236 -15.58 14.88 7.17
CA PRO A 236 -15.21 14.90 8.57
C PRO A 236 -16.33 14.39 9.50
N GLU A 237 -17.59 14.41 9.05
CA GLU A 237 -18.74 13.91 9.82
C GLU A 237 -18.81 12.37 9.86
N LEU A 238 -18.07 11.68 8.98
CA LEU A 238 -17.98 10.21 8.98
C LEU A 238 -16.91 9.69 9.95
N ILE A 239 -16.28 10.56 10.73
CA ILE A 239 -15.20 10.20 11.63
C ILE A 239 -15.78 9.88 13.01
N ASP A 240 -15.88 8.59 13.31
CA ASP A 240 -15.91 8.11 14.69
C ASP A 240 -14.52 7.58 15.02
N ASP A 241 -13.74 8.33 15.80
CA ASP A 241 -12.40 7.91 16.23
C ASP A 241 -12.43 6.59 17.02
N ALA A 242 -13.58 6.18 17.55
CA ALA A 242 -13.75 4.88 18.19
C ALA A 242 -13.79 3.70 17.20
N GLN A 243 -13.94 3.95 15.90
CA GLN A 243 -14.13 2.92 14.86
C GLN A 243 -12.96 2.82 13.86
N VAL A 244 -11.78 3.34 14.22
CA VAL A 244 -10.60 3.24 13.36
C VAL A 244 -10.23 1.77 13.13
N VAL A 245 -10.16 1.37 11.86
CA VAL A 245 -9.88 0.00 11.44
C VAL A 245 -8.40 -0.33 11.67
N HIS A 246 -7.50 0.61 11.39
CA HIS A 246 -6.07 0.43 11.61
C HIS A 246 -5.43 1.57 12.43
N PRO A 247 -5.51 1.52 13.78
CA PRO A 247 -5.07 2.61 14.66
C PRO A 247 -3.63 3.08 14.42
N LYS A 248 -2.68 2.16 14.19
CA LYS A 248 -1.27 2.53 13.98
C LYS A 248 -1.03 3.36 12.70
N VAL A 249 -1.76 3.06 11.61
CA VAL A 249 -1.67 3.79 10.35
C VAL A 249 -2.34 5.16 10.52
N PHE A 250 -3.43 5.22 11.28
CA PHE A 250 -4.08 6.48 11.60
C PHE A 250 -3.17 7.41 12.43
N ASP A 251 -2.46 6.90 13.44
CA ASP A 251 -1.50 7.71 14.18
C ASP A 251 -0.31 8.15 13.31
N TRP A 252 0.15 7.31 12.37
CA TRP A 252 1.12 7.72 11.36
C TRP A 252 0.60 8.87 10.49
N VAL A 253 -0.68 8.84 10.08
CA VAL A 253 -1.30 9.95 9.33
C VAL A 253 -1.27 11.24 10.14
N LYS A 254 -1.56 11.20 11.45
CA LYS A 254 -1.47 12.38 12.34
C LYS A 254 -0.05 12.93 12.42
N VAL A 255 0.95 12.05 12.54
CA VAL A 255 2.38 12.44 12.53
C VAL A 255 2.70 13.21 11.25
N ARG A 256 2.32 12.65 10.09
CA ARG A 256 2.59 13.26 8.79
C ARG A 256 1.84 14.57 8.59
N GLN A 257 0.58 14.65 9.04
CA GLN A 257 -0.20 15.88 9.00
C GLN A 257 0.47 16.99 9.81
N ALA A 258 0.82 16.74 11.07
CA ALA A 258 1.44 17.75 11.93
C ALA A 258 2.80 18.22 11.37
N ARG A 259 3.62 17.30 10.87
CA ARG A 259 4.88 17.64 10.18
C ARG A 259 4.62 18.52 8.95
N ALA A 260 3.63 18.16 8.13
CA ALA A 260 3.31 18.90 6.92
C ALA A 260 2.80 20.32 7.17
N GLN A 261 2.15 20.54 8.31
CA GLN A 261 1.64 21.84 8.75
C GLN A 261 2.72 22.69 9.44
N GLY A 262 3.94 22.17 9.65
CA GLY A 262 4.98 22.84 10.42
C GLY A 262 4.66 22.93 11.92
N ASP A 263 3.66 22.20 12.43
CA ASP A 263 3.35 22.15 13.85
C ASP A 263 4.33 21.22 14.57
N GLN A 264 5.48 21.76 14.94
CA GLN A 264 6.55 21.00 15.59
C GLN A 264 6.10 20.37 16.91
N THR A 265 5.27 21.06 17.69
CA THR A 265 4.78 20.54 18.99
C THR A 265 3.79 19.40 18.78
N GLY A 266 2.84 19.58 17.86
CA GLY A 266 1.89 18.53 17.46
C GLY A 266 2.60 17.33 16.83
N TYR A 267 3.63 17.56 16.03
CA TYR A 267 4.44 16.50 15.42
C TYR A 267 5.10 15.62 16.47
N LEU A 268 5.80 16.20 17.45
CA LEU A 268 6.44 15.43 18.52
C LEU A 268 5.40 14.70 19.39
N LYS A 269 4.25 15.32 19.69
CA LYS A 269 3.16 14.65 20.42
C LYS A 269 2.57 13.47 19.65
N ALA A 270 2.34 13.64 18.35
CA ALA A 270 1.87 12.58 17.47
C ALA A 270 2.91 11.46 17.35
N LEU A 271 4.21 11.79 17.31
CA LEU A 271 5.29 10.80 17.32
C LEU A 271 5.31 9.98 18.60
N ILE A 272 5.11 10.60 19.77
CA ILE A 272 5.01 9.87 21.05
C ILE A 272 3.90 8.82 20.94
N GLN A 273 2.71 9.20 20.49
CA GLN A 273 1.60 8.26 20.31
C GLN A 273 1.96 7.15 19.30
N PHE A 274 2.43 7.52 18.11
CA PHE A 274 2.75 6.57 17.05
C PHE A 274 3.87 5.59 17.43
N LEU A 275 4.95 6.06 18.05
CA LEU A 275 6.11 5.24 18.36
C LEU A 275 5.90 4.30 19.55
N THR A 276 4.87 4.52 20.38
CA THR A 276 4.46 3.52 21.40
C THR A 276 3.93 2.24 20.76
N HIS A 277 3.44 2.30 19.53
CA HIS A 277 3.10 1.11 18.77
C HIS A 277 4.34 0.29 18.47
N THR A 278 4.20 -1.03 18.53
CA THR A 278 5.26 -1.92 18.06
C THR A 278 5.39 -1.81 16.54
N PRO A 279 6.61 -1.89 15.96
CA PRO A 279 6.79 -1.88 14.52
C PRO A 279 6.11 -3.08 13.80
N GLN A 280 5.63 -4.10 14.51
CA GLN A 280 5.03 -5.30 13.91
C GLN A 280 3.79 -4.95 13.10
N GLY A 281 3.71 -5.46 11.87
CA GLY A 281 2.67 -5.16 10.89
C GLY A 281 2.85 -3.85 10.12
N ILE A 282 3.69 -2.92 10.61
CA ILE A 282 3.91 -1.60 10.00
C ILE A 282 5.40 -1.19 9.95
N SER A 283 6.32 -2.15 9.93
CA SER A 283 7.74 -1.89 10.19
C SER A 283 8.35 -0.87 9.23
N ALA A 284 8.00 -0.95 7.94
CA ALA A 284 8.45 0.01 6.94
C ALA A 284 7.97 1.45 7.23
N ILE A 285 6.69 1.61 7.61
CA ILE A 285 6.11 2.92 7.98
C ILE A 285 6.79 3.47 9.23
N TRP A 286 6.99 2.58 10.21
CA TRP A 286 7.57 2.91 11.51
C TRP A 286 9.03 3.35 11.39
N TYR A 287 9.87 2.57 10.69
CA TYR A 287 11.27 2.94 10.47
C TYR A 287 11.44 4.15 9.54
N ALA A 288 10.63 4.29 8.48
CA ALA A 288 10.68 5.49 7.64
C ALA A 288 10.42 6.76 8.47
N THR A 289 9.44 6.69 9.38
CA THR A 289 9.09 7.79 10.28
C THR A 289 10.18 8.08 11.32
N LEU A 290 10.89 7.06 11.81
CA LEU A 290 12.06 7.28 12.66
C LEU A 290 13.24 7.91 11.93
N ILE A 291 13.48 7.52 10.67
CA ILE A 291 14.56 8.12 9.88
C ILE A 291 14.25 9.60 9.64
N ASP A 292 13.00 9.95 9.34
CA ASP A 292 12.54 11.33 9.28
C ASP A 292 12.80 12.10 10.58
N PHE A 293 12.40 11.53 11.72
CA PHE A 293 12.63 12.14 13.03
C PHE A 293 14.12 12.29 13.36
N MET A 294 14.95 11.32 12.97
CA MET A 294 16.39 11.35 13.14
C MET A 294 17.02 12.47 12.30
N ASN A 295 16.56 12.66 11.06
CA ASN A 295 17.00 13.76 10.20
C ASN A 295 16.59 15.11 10.79
N ASP A 296 15.35 15.23 11.29
CA ASP A 296 14.87 16.45 11.95
C ASP A 296 15.74 16.76 13.19
N CYS A 297 16.05 15.76 14.03
CA CYS A 297 16.97 15.91 15.17
C CYS A 297 18.39 16.33 14.74
N ALA A 298 18.90 15.82 13.62
CA ALA A 298 20.25 16.16 13.13
C ALA A 298 20.38 17.63 12.69
N THR A 299 19.26 18.26 12.30
CA THR A 299 19.24 19.69 11.91
C THR A 299 18.96 20.63 13.08
N GLN A 300 18.50 20.12 14.22
CA GLN A 300 18.16 20.93 15.38
C GLN A 300 19.38 21.13 16.29
N PRO A 301 19.66 22.36 16.75
CA PRO A 301 20.68 22.60 17.76
C PRO A 301 20.20 22.05 19.12
N GLY A 302 21.07 21.33 19.82
CA GLY A 302 20.78 20.86 21.19
C GLY A 302 21.45 19.53 21.52
N GLU A 303 21.86 19.39 22.78
CA GLU A 303 22.51 18.17 23.27
C GLU A 303 21.58 16.95 23.19
N MET A 304 20.30 17.12 23.54
CA MET A 304 19.29 16.06 23.49
C MET A 304 19.08 15.55 22.06
N ALA A 305 18.91 16.44 21.08
CA ALA A 305 18.73 16.08 19.69
C ALA A 305 19.96 15.31 19.13
N ALA A 306 21.17 15.80 19.42
CA ALA A 306 22.42 15.12 19.05
C ALA A 306 22.55 13.72 19.69
N GLN A 307 22.18 13.59 20.97
CA GLN A 307 22.19 12.31 21.68
C GLN A 307 21.20 11.31 21.07
N ILE A 308 19.98 11.74 20.79
CA ILE A 308 18.95 10.92 20.13
C ILE A 308 19.45 10.44 18.76
N THR A 309 19.96 11.34 17.92
CA THR A 309 20.51 11.00 16.61
C THR A 309 21.62 9.96 16.71
N LYS A 310 22.55 10.10 17.65
CA LYS A 310 23.63 9.12 17.88
C LYS A 310 23.08 7.74 18.25
N VAL A 311 22.07 7.70 19.12
CA VAL A 311 21.45 6.45 19.58
C VAL A 311 20.67 5.76 18.46
N LEU A 312 19.84 6.50 17.73
CA LEU A 312 19.06 5.96 16.61
C LEU A 312 19.95 5.39 15.52
N ASN A 313 21.05 6.07 15.17
CA ASN A 313 22.03 5.55 14.20
C ASN A 313 22.69 4.24 14.65
N ALA A 314 23.01 4.11 15.94
CA ALA A 314 23.59 2.88 16.47
C ALA A 314 22.58 1.71 16.45
N ASP A 315 21.32 2.00 16.75
CA ASP A 315 20.24 1.01 16.77
C ASP A 315 19.77 0.61 15.36
N ALA A 316 19.83 1.52 14.38
CA ALA A 316 19.37 1.27 13.02
C ALA A 316 20.03 0.05 12.37
N LYS A 317 21.29 -0.23 12.73
CA LYS A 317 22.04 -1.43 12.30
C LYS A 317 21.45 -2.74 12.80
N LYS A 318 20.60 -2.69 13.82
CA LYS A 318 20.00 -3.83 14.53
C LYS A 318 18.49 -3.93 14.32
N TRP A 319 17.88 -3.00 13.57
CA TRP A 319 16.44 -2.99 13.37
C TRP A 319 15.96 -4.25 12.61
N PRO A 320 15.07 -5.05 13.20
CA PRO A 320 14.56 -6.25 12.54
C PRO A 320 13.64 -5.87 11.38
N ASN A 321 13.71 -6.63 10.28
CA ASN A 321 12.85 -6.45 9.11
C ASN A 321 12.89 -5.02 8.51
N LEU A 322 14.04 -4.35 8.61
CA LEU A 322 14.26 -3.07 7.94
C LEU A 322 14.14 -3.27 6.43
N HIS A 323 13.27 -2.47 5.80
CA HIS A 323 13.06 -2.56 4.37
C HIS A 323 14.37 -2.26 3.62
N PRO A 324 14.75 -3.04 2.59
CA PRO A 324 16.04 -2.86 1.89
C PRO A 324 16.26 -1.45 1.37
N TYR A 325 15.18 -0.79 0.94
CA TYR A 325 15.21 0.58 0.49
C TYR A 325 15.61 1.57 1.60
N LEU A 326 15.01 1.45 2.79
CA LEU A 326 15.34 2.30 3.93
C LEU A 326 16.77 2.04 4.43
N LYS A 327 17.21 0.78 4.39
CA LYS A 327 18.60 0.40 4.69
C LYS A 327 19.59 1.12 3.76
N LYS A 328 19.33 1.10 2.45
CA LYS A 328 20.17 1.82 1.47
C LYS A 328 20.27 3.31 1.78
N ARG A 329 19.16 3.96 2.18
CA ARG A 329 19.18 5.39 2.56
C ARG A 329 19.96 5.66 3.84
N LEU A 330 19.91 4.74 4.81
CA LEU A 330 20.72 4.83 6.04
C LEU A 330 22.22 4.66 5.77
N ASP A 331 22.58 3.78 4.83
CA ASP A 331 23.98 3.54 4.45
C ASP A 331 24.55 4.68 3.58
N HIS A 332 23.67 5.41 2.87
CA HIS A 332 24.00 6.54 2.01
C HIS A 332 23.14 7.76 2.40
N PRO A 333 23.40 8.39 3.56
CA PRO A 333 22.70 9.59 3.93
C PRO A 333 22.96 10.63 2.84
N VAL A 334 21.88 11.11 2.24
CA VAL A 334 21.97 12.18 1.26
C VAL A 334 22.54 13.40 1.96
N GLU A 335 23.70 13.87 1.48
CA GLU A 335 24.38 15.02 2.05
C GLU A 335 23.42 16.21 2.01
N ALA A 336 23.09 16.76 3.17
CA ALA A 336 22.10 17.82 3.33
C ALA A 336 22.45 19.13 2.58
N HIS A 337 23.61 19.20 1.92
CA HIS A 337 24.15 20.39 1.29
C HIS A 337 23.90 20.52 -0.23
N GLU A 338 23.46 19.48 -0.94
CA GLU A 338 23.09 19.62 -2.37
C GLU A 338 21.68 20.20 -2.58
N PHE A 339 20.88 20.36 -1.52
CA PHE A 339 19.44 20.63 -1.61
C PHE A 339 19.03 22.09 -1.41
N ALA A 340 19.97 22.99 -1.12
CA ALA A 340 19.67 24.41 -0.96
C ALA A 340 19.85 25.24 -2.26
N GLY A 341 20.23 24.64 -3.39
CA GLY A 341 20.63 25.44 -4.57
C GLY A 341 20.53 24.82 -5.97
N ALA A 342 20.07 23.58 -6.14
CA ALA A 342 19.91 23.02 -7.48
C ALA A 342 18.61 23.51 -8.12
N GLN A 343 18.69 24.62 -8.87
CA GLN A 343 17.75 24.87 -9.96
C GLN A 343 17.73 23.61 -10.84
N THR A 344 16.55 23.01 -10.96
CA THR A 344 16.31 21.81 -11.77
C THR A 344 16.81 22.09 -13.19
N PRO A 345 17.86 21.43 -13.69
CA PRO A 345 18.24 21.59 -15.08
C PRO A 345 17.12 21.02 -15.94
N GLY A 346 16.67 21.83 -16.90
CA GLY A 346 15.53 21.55 -17.76
C GLY A 346 15.56 20.14 -18.33
N VAL A 347 14.43 19.44 -18.15
CA VAL A 347 14.17 18.14 -18.74
C VAL A 347 14.11 18.30 -20.25
N GLY A 348 15.19 17.89 -20.92
CA GLY A 348 15.23 17.70 -22.36
C GLY A 348 14.29 16.58 -22.77
N ALA A 349 13.49 16.87 -23.81
CA ALA A 349 12.53 15.96 -24.42
C ALA A 349 13.20 14.70 -24.97
N TYR A 350 12.58 13.56 -24.68
CA TYR A 350 12.56 12.37 -25.53
C TYR A 350 11.17 11.76 -25.49
#